data_AF-A0A0N1IJN0-F1
#
_entry.id   AF-A0A0N1IJN0-F1
#
_cell.length_a   1.000
_cell.length_b   1.000
_cell.length_c   1.000
_cell.angle_alpha   90.00
_cell.angle_beta   90.00
_cell.angle_gamma   90.00
#
_symmetry.space_group_name_H-M   'P 1'
#
loop_
_entity.id
_entity.type
_entity.pdbx_description
1 polymer ?
#
loop_
_entity_poly.entity_id
_entity_poly.type
_entity_poly.pdbx_seq_one_letter_code
_entity_poly.pdbx_strand_id
1 'polypeptide(L)'
;MTELLLDPNIRVWVFLPIVIITFLVGIVRHYVSIILSSQKKIELLQVQDSQVMIRARLLRENGKYLPRQSFAMRRHWFNNEDTGYFKVQKRAAASQVCTLAAVALEIKISLKMVKLDKKAQRPNISNKRDLSDIRTR
;
A
#
# COMPACT_ATOMS: atom_id res chain seq x y z
N MET A 1 -11.64 -26.02 34.82
CA MET A 1 -11.43 -24.61 35.22
C MET A 1 -11.93 -23.73 34.08
N THR A 2 -12.81 -22.79 34.41
CA THR A 2 -13.58 -21.89 33.52
C THR A 2 -14.41 -22.55 32.41
N GLU A 3 -15.30 -23.48 32.80
CA GLU A 3 -16.50 -23.77 32.00
C GLU A 3 -17.49 -22.62 32.22
N LEU A 4 -17.20 -21.44 31.68
CA LEU A 4 -18.22 -20.40 31.57
C LEU A 4 -19.20 -20.91 30.52
N LEU A 5 -20.29 -21.52 30.99
CA LEU A 5 -21.37 -22.09 30.19
C LEU A 5 -22.13 -20.95 29.49
N LEU A 6 -21.47 -20.28 28.56
CA LEU A 6 -22.12 -19.36 27.63
C LEU A 6 -23.01 -20.21 26.73
N ASP A 7 -24.31 -19.96 26.82
CA ASP A 7 -25.34 -20.57 25.99
C ASP A 7 -24.87 -20.63 24.51
N PRO A 8 -24.71 -21.83 23.94
CA PRO A 8 -24.22 -22.02 22.57
C PRO A 8 -24.99 -21.19 21.54
N ASN A 9 -26.28 -20.94 21.79
CA ASN A 9 -27.14 -20.16 20.90
C ASN A 9 -26.64 -18.73 20.74
N ILE A 10 -26.18 -18.07 21.82
CA ILE A 10 -25.73 -16.68 21.77
C ILE A 10 -24.43 -16.54 20.99
N ARG A 11 -23.58 -17.57 21.05
CA ARG A 11 -22.29 -17.60 20.38
C ARG A 11 -22.51 -17.69 18.87
N VAL A 12 -23.34 -18.61 18.42
CA VAL A 12 -23.61 -18.75 16.98
C VAL A 12 -24.27 -17.49 16.44
N TRP A 13 -25.24 -16.93 17.17
CA TRP A 13 -25.98 -15.75 16.74
C TRP A 13 -25.15 -14.45 16.71
N VAL A 14 -24.09 -14.33 17.50
CA VAL A 14 -23.24 -13.13 17.52
C VAL A 14 -21.98 -13.30 16.67
N PHE A 15 -21.36 -14.49 16.68
CA PHE A 15 -20.13 -14.72 15.91
C PHE A 15 -20.40 -14.82 14.41
N LEU A 16 -21.49 -15.46 14.00
CA LEU A 16 -21.85 -15.60 12.59
C LEU A 16 -22.03 -14.23 11.89
N PRO A 17 -22.81 -13.27 12.43
CA PRO A 17 -22.94 -11.96 11.81
C PRO A 17 -21.64 -11.14 11.89
N ILE A 18 -20.85 -11.25 12.96
CA ILE A 18 -19.56 -10.55 13.07
C ILE A 18 -18.59 -11.00 11.99
N VAL A 19 -18.49 -12.31 11.73
CA VAL A 19 -17.64 -12.87 10.66
C VAL A 19 -18.13 -12.41 9.29
N ILE A 20 -19.46 -12.41 9.06
CA ILE A 20 -20.04 -11.93 7.80
C ILE A 20 -19.74 -10.44 7.59
N ILE A 21 -19.98 -9.58 8.58
CA ILE A 21 -19.75 -8.14 8.47
C ILE A 21 -18.26 -7.84 8.21
N THR A 22 -17.35 -8.48 8.95
CA THR A 22 -15.90 -8.27 8.76
C THR A 22 -15.42 -8.77 7.40
N PHE A 23 -15.97 -9.87 6.90
CA PHE A 23 -15.71 -10.37 5.55
C PHE A 23 -16.21 -9.39 4.47
N LEU A 24 -17.45 -8.92 4.58
CA LEU A 24 -18.01 -7.93 3.65
C LEU A 24 -17.19 -6.62 3.66
N VAL A 25 -16.81 -6.12 4.84
CA VAL A 25 -15.97 -4.93 4.97
C VAL A 25 -14.59 -5.15 4.34
N GLY A 26 -14.00 -6.34 4.47
CA GLY A 26 -12.74 -6.71 3.83
C GLY A 26 -12.81 -6.64 2.31
N ILE A 27 -13.89 -7.19 1.73
CA ILE A 27 -14.14 -7.15 0.28
C ILE A 27 -14.37 -5.72 -0.19
N VAL A 28 -15.21 -4.95 0.50
CA VAL A 28 -15.49 -3.55 0.15
C VAL A 28 -14.20 -2.73 0.21
N ARG A 29 -13.39 -2.88 1.27
CA ARG A 29 -12.08 -2.22 1.37
C ARG A 29 -11.16 -2.56 0.21
N HIS A 30 -11.10 -3.83 -0.17
CA HIS A 30 -10.28 -4.27 -1.31
C HIS A 30 -10.71 -3.59 -2.61
N TYR A 31 -12.01 -3.58 -2.92
CA TYR A 31 -12.52 -2.93 -4.13
C TYR A 31 -12.37 -1.41 -4.11
N VAL A 32 -12.62 -0.77 -2.95
CA VAL A 32 -12.40 0.67 -2.77
C VAL A 32 -10.92 1.01 -2.99
N SER A 33 -10.00 0.19 -2.47
CA SER A 33 -8.55 0.36 -2.66
C SER A 33 -8.16 0.20 -4.14
N ILE A 34 -8.73 -0.77 -4.86
CA ILE A 34 -8.50 -0.94 -6.32
C ILE A 34 -8.99 0.27 -7.10
N ILE A 35 -10.18 0.80 -6.78
CA ILE A 35 -10.78 1.95 -7.47
C ILE A 35 -9.98 3.24 -7.16
N LEU A 36 -9.51 3.41 -5.93
CA LEU A 36 -8.67 4.54 -5.50
C LEU A 36 -7.22 4.42 -5.98
N SER A 37 -6.75 3.20 -6.25
CA SER A 37 -5.47 2.94 -6.89
C SER A 37 -5.55 3.34 -8.36
N SER A 38 -5.55 4.66 -8.58
CA SER A 38 -5.38 5.25 -9.90
C SER A 38 -4.08 4.70 -10.46
N GLN A 39 -4.18 3.94 -11.56
CA GLN A 39 -3.04 3.63 -12.39
C GLN A 39 -2.46 4.98 -12.82
N LYS A 40 -1.42 5.46 -12.12
CA LYS A 40 -0.66 6.64 -12.54
C LYS A 40 -0.46 6.46 -14.03
N LYS A 41 -0.90 7.45 -14.85
CA LYS A 41 -0.65 7.41 -16.29
C LYS A 41 0.84 7.16 -16.45
N ILE A 42 1.17 5.92 -16.80
CA ILE A 42 2.56 5.53 -16.90
C ILE A 42 3.03 6.28 -18.13
N GLU A 43 3.98 7.18 -17.91
CA GLU A 43 4.54 7.95 -19.00
C GLU A 43 5.08 6.92 -20.00
N LEU A 44 4.62 6.97 -21.26
CA LEU A 44 4.99 5.97 -22.27
C LEU A 44 6.52 5.87 -22.41
N LEU A 45 7.19 6.99 -22.19
CA LEU A 45 8.64 7.12 -22.10
C LEU A 45 9.22 6.28 -20.94
N GLN A 46 8.64 6.30 -19.74
CA GLN A 46 9.07 5.47 -18.62
C GLN A 46 8.89 3.97 -18.91
N VAL A 47 7.79 3.57 -19.55
CA VAL A 47 7.60 2.18 -19.97
C VAL A 47 8.68 1.79 -20.98
N GLN A 48 8.94 2.65 -21.97
CA GLN A 48 9.99 2.42 -22.96
C GLN A 48 11.35 2.21 -22.30
N ASP A 49 11.74 3.03 -21.32
CA ASP A 49 13.02 2.86 -20.63
C ASP A 49 13.10 1.56 -19.84
N SER A 50 12.03 1.20 -19.13
CA SER A 50 12.03 -0.06 -18.38
C SER A 50 12.22 -1.26 -19.31
N GLN A 51 11.55 -1.26 -20.47
CA GLN A 51 11.72 -2.29 -21.50
C GLN A 51 13.11 -2.29 -22.11
N VAL A 52 13.69 -1.11 -22.37
CA VAL A 52 15.04 -1.01 -22.94
C VAL A 52 16.11 -1.46 -21.93
N MET A 53 15.94 -1.18 -20.64
CA MET A 53 16.78 -1.72 -19.57
C MET A 53 16.70 -3.24 -19.49
N ILE A 54 15.49 -3.81 -19.54
CA ILE A 54 15.29 -5.27 -19.56
C ILE A 54 15.98 -5.87 -20.79
N ARG A 55 15.84 -5.26 -21.96
CA ARG A 55 16.49 -5.70 -23.19
C ARG A 55 18.02 -5.69 -23.07
N ALA A 56 18.59 -4.65 -22.45
CA ALA A 56 20.03 -4.59 -22.21
C ALA A 56 20.51 -5.67 -21.22
N ARG A 57 19.73 -5.95 -20.18
CA ARG A 57 19.98 -7.07 -19.26
C ARG A 57 19.97 -8.40 -20.00
N LEU A 58 18.92 -8.66 -20.79
CA LEU A 58 18.79 -9.88 -21.58
C LEU A 58 19.95 -10.05 -22.58
N LEU A 59 20.42 -8.96 -23.19
CA LEU A 59 21.58 -9.01 -24.09
C LEU A 59 22.87 -9.41 -23.34
N ARG A 60 23.05 -8.95 -22.09
CA ARG A 60 24.21 -9.32 -21.25
C ARG A 60 24.13 -10.76 -20.79
N GLU A 61 22.95 -11.23 -20.39
CA GLU A 61 22.72 -12.59 -19.88
C GLU A 61 22.72 -13.64 -20.99
N ASN A 62 22.09 -13.35 -22.13
CA ASN A 62 21.88 -14.28 -23.25
C ASN A 62 22.83 -14.03 -24.43
N GLY A 63 23.84 -13.17 -24.27
CA GLY A 63 24.77 -12.79 -25.35
C GLY A 63 25.59 -13.96 -25.91
N LYS A 64 25.68 -15.09 -25.19
CA LYS A 64 26.37 -16.32 -25.63
C LYS A 64 25.64 -17.08 -26.75
N TYR A 65 24.34 -16.87 -26.93
CA TYR A 65 23.52 -17.56 -27.94
C TYR A 65 23.45 -16.81 -29.27
N LEU A 66 24.00 -15.60 -29.34
CA LEU A 66 24.00 -14.76 -30.54
C LEU A 66 25.34 -14.84 -31.28
N PRO A 67 25.33 -14.77 -32.63
CA PRO A 67 26.56 -14.63 -33.39
C PRO A 67 27.26 -13.31 -33.06
N ARG A 68 28.60 -13.35 -33.06
CA ARG A 68 29.47 -12.25 -32.57
C ARG A 68 29.16 -10.91 -33.22
N GLN A 69 28.90 -10.89 -34.53
CA GLN A 69 28.57 -9.68 -35.29
C GLN A 69 27.25 -9.06 -34.82
N SER A 70 26.20 -9.87 -34.66
CA SER A 70 24.88 -9.37 -34.24
C SER A 70 24.85 -8.97 -32.76
N PHE A 71 25.71 -9.55 -31.92
CA PHE A 71 25.94 -9.07 -30.55
C PHE A 71 26.65 -7.72 -30.54
N ALA A 72 27.73 -7.58 -31.32
CA ALA A 72 28.49 -6.34 -31.42
C ALA A 72 27.64 -5.16 -31.93
N MET A 73 26.82 -5.38 -32.96
CA MET A 73 25.90 -4.35 -33.49
C MET A 73 24.89 -3.88 -32.42
N ARG A 74 24.29 -4.81 -31.66
CA ARG A 74 23.33 -4.47 -30.60
C ARG A 74 24.01 -3.78 -29.43
N ARG A 75 25.22 -4.22 -29.04
CA ARG A 75 26.04 -3.55 -28.02
C ARG A 75 26.44 -2.14 -28.44
N HIS A 76 26.78 -1.95 -29.71
CA HIS A 76 27.13 -0.65 -30.27
C HIS A 76 25.95 0.33 -30.19
N TRP A 77 24.74 -0.12 -30.53
CA TRP A 77 23.53 0.72 -30.41
C TRP A 77 23.28 1.26 -29.00
N PHE A 78 23.62 0.48 -27.97
CA PHE A 78 23.48 0.91 -26.57
C PHE A 78 24.60 1.83 -26.11
N ASN A 79 25.85 1.58 -26.52
CA ASN A 79 27.05 2.17 -25.94
C ASN A 79 27.73 3.23 -26.81
N ASN A 80 27.21 3.53 -28.01
CA ASN A 80 27.81 4.52 -28.90
C ASN A 80 27.98 5.88 -28.18
N GLU A 81 29.08 6.57 -28.45
CA GLU A 81 29.47 7.77 -27.72
C GLU A 81 28.55 8.96 -28.00
N ASP A 82 28.15 9.13 -29.26
CA ASP A 82 27.32 10.26 -29.69
C ASP A 82 25.82 9.94 -29.77
N THR A 83 25.47 8.69 -30.09
CA THR A 83 24.08 8.27 -30.38
C THR A 83 23.56 7.14 -29.48
N GLY A 84 24.32 6.76 -28.45
CA GLY A 84 23.94 5.67 -27.56
C GLY A 84 22.67 5.97 -26.78
N TYR A 85 21.72 5.03 -26.79
CA TYR A 85 20.41 5.19 -26.13
C TYR A 85 20.54 5.63 -24.65
N PHE A 86 21.55 5.15 -23.94
CA PHE A 86 21.78 5.48 -22.52
C PHE A 86 22.45 6.83 -22.26
N LYS A 87 23.12 7.42 -23.26
CA LYS A 87 23.80 8.72 -23.11
C LYS A 87 22.89 9.89 -23.45
N VAL A 88 22.01 9.72 -24.43
CA VAL A 88 21.11 10.78 -24.92
C VAL A 88 19.89 10.97 -24.00
N GLN A 89 19.44 9.92 -23.30
CA GLN A 89 18.24 9.95 -22.46
C GLN A 89 18.56 10.37 -21.01
N LYS A 90 18.80 11.66 -20.74
CA LYS A 90 18.86 12.19 -19.36
C LYS A 90 17.45 12.45 -18.86
N ARG A 91 16.86 11.51 -18.12
CA ARG A 91 15.48 11.59 -17.61
C ARG A 91 15.45 11.75 -16.10
N ALA A 92 14.45 12.49 -15.60
CA ALA A 92 14.23 12.67 -14.17
C ALA A 92 13.86 11.34 -13.52
N ALA A 93 14.49 10.99 -12.40
CA ALA A 93 14.21 9.77 -11.66
C ALA A 93 12.71 9.72 -11.28
N ALA A 94 12.00 8.71 -11.79
CA ALA A 94 10.58 8.56 -11.51
C ALA A 94 10.34 8.36 -10.01
N SER A 95 9.64 9.32 -9.43
CA SER A 95 9.17 9.30 -8.04
C SER A 95 8.23 8.10 -7.81
N GLN A 96 8.76 7.06 -7.16
CA GLN A 96 8.05 5.84 -6.72
C GLN A 96 7.05 6.09 -5.58
N VAL A 97 6.46 7.28 -5.50
CA VAL A 97 5.59 7.68 -4.38
C VAL A 97 4.21 6.99 -4.42
N CYS A 98 3.90 6.22 -5.48
CA CYS A 98 2.54 5.69 -5.68
C CYS A 98 2.15 4.57 -4.70
N THR A 99 3.07 3.66 -4.36
CA THR A 99 2.77 2.55 -3.43
C THR A 99 2.75 3.01 -1.98
N LEU A 100 3.67 3.92 -1.59
CA LEU A 100 3.69 4.52 -0.26
C LEU A 100 2.45 5.36 0.02
N ALA A 101 1.93 6.09 -0.97
CA ALA A 101 0.74 6.92 -0.78
C ALA A 101 -0.52 6.08 -0.50
N ALA A 102 -0.71 4.95 -1.19
CA ALA A 102 -1.84 4.06 -0.97
C ALA A 102 -1.80 3.42 0.43
N VAL A 103 -0.63 2.89 0.84
CA VAL A 103 -0.44 2.32 2.19
C VAL A 103 -0.58 3.40 3.27
N ALA A 104 -0.10 4.63 3.03
CA ALA A 104 -0.26 5.74 3.96
C ALA A 104 -1.72 6.20 4.09
N LEU A 105 -2.51 6.13 3.02
CA LEU A 105 -3.96 6.41 3.07
C LEU A 105 -4.68 5.32 3.87
N GLU A 106 -4.34 4.05 3.65
CA GLU A 106 -4.87 2.90 4.39
C GLU A 106 -4.57 3.02 5.90
N ILE A 107 -3.34 3.39 6.26
CA ILE A 107 -2.95 3.65 7.66
C ILE A 107 -3.69 4.88 8.21
N LYS A 108 -3.81 5.98 7.45
CA LYS A 108 -4.52 7.18 7.90
C LYS A 108 -6.01 6.96 8.11
N ILE A 109 -6.68 6.23 7.21
CA ILE A 109 -8.10 5.91 7.34
C ILE A 109 -8.31 5.01 8.57
N SER A 110 -7.47 3.99 8.76
CA SER A 110 -7.55 3.11 9.93
C SER A 110 -7.25 3.83 11.24
N LEU A 111 -6.25 4.73 11.28
CA LEU A 111 -5.97 5.56 12.45
C LEU A 111 -7.12 6.52 12.75
N LYS A 112 -7.74 7.10 11.71
CA LYS A 112 -8.83 8.05 11.88
C LYS A 112 -10.10 7.36 12.41
N MET A 113 -10.39 6.13 11.98
CA MET A 113 -11.45 5.30 12.55
C MET A 113 -11.19 4.98 14.03
N VAL A 114 -9.97 4.55 14.39
CA VAL A 114 -9.60 4.30 15.80
C VAL A 114 -9.66 5.58 16.65
N LYS A 115 -9.32 6.75 16.07
CA LYS A 115 -9.41 8.03 16.78
C LYS A 115 -10.86 8.48 16.98
N LEU A 116 -11.74 8.17 16.02
CA LEU A 116 -13.18 8.45 16.12
C LEU A 116 -13.84 7.58 17.19
N ASP A 117 -13.45 6.31 17.27
CA ASP A 117 -13.91 5.38 18.31
C ASP A 117 -13.51 5.84 19.73
N LYS A 118 -12.25 6.25 19.92
CA LYS A 118 -11.77 6.85 21.19
C LYS A 118 -12.43 8.19 21.55
N LYS A 119 -12.95 8.94 20.57
CA LYS A 119 -13.64 10.22 20.82
C LYS A 119 -15.10 9.99 21.22
N ALA A 120 -15.73 8.93 20.70
CA ALA A 120 -17.08 8.52 21.08
C ALA A 120 -17.12 7.92 22.50
N GLN A 121 -16.08 7.20 22.91
CA GLN A 121 -15.97 6.58 24.25
C GLN A 121 -15.31 7.51 25.30
N ARG A 122 -15.62 8.82 25.31
CA ARG A 122 -15.30 9.66 26.48
C ARG A 122 -16.46 9.59 27.47
N PRO A 123 -16.31 8.95 28.65
CA PRO A 123 -17.30 9.07 29.71
C PRO A 123 -17.39 10.53 30.16
N ASN A 124 -18.63 11.03 30.22
CA ASN A 124 -18.98 12.36 30.69
C ASN A 124 -18.70 12.44 32.21
N ILE A 125 -17.48 12.87 32.58
CA ILE A 125 -17.14 13.15 33.97
C ILE A 125 -17.62 14.58 34.27
N SER A 126 -18.93 14.70 34.44
CA SER A 126 -19.61 15.84 35.06
C SER A 126 -19.89 15.49 36.53
N ASN A 127 -18.86 15.47 37.38
CA ASN A 127 -19.04 15.84 38.79
C ASN A 127 -17.69 16.13 39.47
N LYS A 128 -17.33 17.41 39.56
CA LYS A 128 -16.34 17.92 40.52
C LYS A 128 -16.98 19.05 41.34
N ARG A 129 -18.20 18.81 41.81
CA ARG A 129 -18.76 19.49 42.98
C ARG A 129 -18.77 18.43 44.10
N ASP A 130 -18.59 18.87 45.33
CA ASP A 130 -18.52 18.04 46.55
C ASP A 130 -17.20 17.33 46.81
N LEU A 131 -16.14 18.09 47.11
CA LEU A 131 -15.16 17.62 48.11
C LEU A 131 -14.33 18.75 48.75
N SER A 132 -14.95 19.91 49.02
CA SER A 132 -14.33 20.97 49.85
C SER A 132 -15.03 21.21 51.18
N ASP A 133 -16.14 20.52 51.48
CA ASP A 133 -16.97 20.78 52.67
C ASP A 133 -16.78 19.81 53.85
N ILE A 134 -15.73 18.98 53.84
CA ILE A 134 -15.45 18.04 54.96
C ILE A 134 -14.05 18.29 55.56
N ARG A 135 -13.68 19.57 55.73
CA ARG A 135 -12.51 19.92 56.55
C ARG A 135 -12.73 21.18 57.39
N THR A 136 -13.92 21.29 57.98
CA THR A 136 -14.24 22.31 58.98
C THR A 136 -15.22 21.76 60.02
N ARG A 137 -14.88 20.66 60.67
CA ARG A 137 -15.30 20.33 62.04
C ARG A 137 -14.23 19.48 62.70
#